data_AF-A0A943HTH7-F1
#
_entry.id   AF-A0A943HTH7-F1
#
_cell.length_a   1.000
_cell.length_b   1.000
_cell.length_c   1.000
_cell.angle_alpha   90.00
_cell.angle_beta   90.00
_cell.angle_gamma   90.00
#
_symmetry.space_group_name_H-M   'P 1'
#
loop_
_entity.id
_entity.type
_entity.pdbx_description
1 polymer ?
#
loop_
_entity_poly.entity_id
_entity_poly.type
_entity_poly.pdbx_seq_one_letter_code
_entity_poly.pdbx_strand_id
1 'polypeptide(L)'
;MENFLIFVPTNLFRTYIHIRFLRLFLENPKEKTKHWIQFGSMVFYFLINSIGYILFHNPRVNILTNIIGLFVMSLTFLGNIRKKVLSVCIIYALSMLCDIIVVTSCVGPVVDHSINELLGVMTAMLITVCELLAEKLIYKKKNPSFISPNWMFLLFIPLCSIGMIHLCIINSLADRNFIVLVGVGLLVINIISFFLYSAMERTYLINLENELLIQTSDIYRHQLDIIMKTQDQIRSLQHDMKYHIRALLAMANSGNTEEMISYLEEMEKETENPDQYVDSEIKNWMEI
;
A
#
# COMPACT_ATOMS: atom_id res chain seq x y z
N MET A 1 -18.89 35.80 -8.13
CA MET A 1 -19.22 34.83 -7.06
C MET A 1 -19.12 33.39 -7.55
N GLU A 2 -19.66 33.06 -8.72
CA GLU A 2 -19.61 31.70 -9.31
C GLU A 2 -18.19 31.13 -9.40
N ASN A 3 -17.23 31.99 -9.69
CA ASN A 3 -15.82 31.66 -9.74
C ASN A 3 -15.22 31.14 -8.42
N PHE A 4 -15.70 31.69 -7.28
CA PHE A 4 -15.31 31.20 -5.96
C PHE A 4 -15.90 29.82 -5.66
N LEU A 5 -17.02 29.46 -6.29
CA LEU A 5 -17.70 28.18 -6.10
C LEU A 5 -16.87 27.01 -6.63
N ILE A 6 -16.07 27.20 -7.69
CA ILE A 6 -15.11 26.19 -8.17
C ILE A 6 -13.76 26.35 -7.50
N PHE A 7 -13.28 27.58 -7.35
CA PHE A 7 -11.93 27.84 -6.86
C PHE A 7 -11.70 27.23 -5.48
N VAL A 8 -12.63 27.42 -4.54
CA VAL A 8 -12.49 26.94 -3.15
C VAL A 8 -12.42 25.41 -3.07
N PRO A 9 -13.38 24.64 -3.64
CA PRO A 9 -13.29 23.18 -3.67
C PRO A 9 -12.05 22.67 -4.39
N THR A 10 -11.66 23.29 -5.51
CA THR A 10 -10.47 22.89 -6.28
C THR A 10 -9.20 23.06 -5.46
N ASN A 11 -9.04 24.20 -4.79
CA ASN A 11 -7.87 24.48 -3.98
C ASN A 11 -7.80 23.59 -2.73
N LEU A 12 -8.96 23.28 -2.14
CA LEU A 12 -9.07 22.32 -1.04
C LEU A 12 -8.67 20.91 -1.49
N PHE A 13 -9.15 20.48 -2.65
CA PHE A 13 -8.79 19.17 -3.23
C PHE A 13 -7.29 19.11 -3.58
N ARG A 14 -6.73 20.16 -4.19
CA ARG A 14 -5.29 20.28 -4.48
C ARG A 14 -4.44 20.17 -3.21
N THR A 15 -4.85 20.87 -2.15
CA THR A 15 -4.21 20.78 -0.82
C THR A 15 -4.23 19.36 -0.29
N TYR A 16 -5.38 18.68 -0.38
CA TYR A 16 -5.51 17.30 0.06
C TYR A 16 -4.56 16.35 -0.70
N ILE A 17 -4.47 16.49 -2.03
CA ILE A 17 -3.57 15.68 -2.87
C ILE A 17 -2.11 15.91 -2.47
N HIS A 18 -1.69 17.17 -2.27
CA HIS A 18 -0.32 17.47 -1.83
C HIS A 18 0.03 16.84 -0.48
N ILE A 19 -0.90 16.84 0.47
CA ILE A 19 -0.71 16.18 1.78
C ILE A 19 -0.58 14.67 1.62
N ARG A 20 -1.34 14.08 0.71
CA ARG A 20 -1.25 12.66 0.41
C ARG A 20 0.09 12.32 -0.24
N PHE A 21 0.53 13.14 -1.20
CA PHE A 21 1.86 13.01 -1.81
C PHE A 21 2.97 13.13 -0.75
N LEU A 22 2.88 14.08 0.18
CA LEU A 22 3.83 14.18 1.30
C LEU A 22 3.86 12.91 2.16
N ARG A 23 2.69 12.31 2.43
CA ARG A 23 2.59 11.03 3.17
C ARG A 23 3.25 9.86 2.47
N LEU A 24 3.44 9.90 1.14
CA LEU A 24 4.17 8.86 0.42
C LEU A 24 5.68 8.90 0.69
N PHE A 25 6.24 10.10 0.90
CA PHE A 25 7.69 10.28 1.07
C PHE A 25 8.12 10.48 2.54
N LEU A 26 7.24 11.01 3.38
CA LEU A 26 7.51 11.38 4.76
C LEU A 26 6.65 10.58 5.73
N GLU A 27 7.22 10.28 6.90
CA GLU A 27 6.57 9.44 7.88
C GLU A 27 5.57 10.25 8.72
N ASN A 28 4.42 9.64 9.01
CA ASN A 28 3.40 10.25 9.84
C ASN A 28 3.87 10.34 11.31
N PRO A 29 3.51 11.40 12.03
CA PRO A 29 3.81 11.50 13.44
C PRO A 29 3.05 10.42 14.23
N LYS A 30 3.74 9.78 15.19
CA LYS A 30 3.19 8.70 16.02
C LYS A 30 2.22 9.20 17.12
N GLU A 31 2.25 10.49 17.44
CA GLU A 31 1.45 11.10 18.51
C GLU A 31 0.17 11.75 18.02
N LYS A 32 -0.94 11.50 18.74
CA LYS A 32 -2.26 12.09 18.45
C LYS A 32 -2.25 13.63 18.44
N THR A 33 -1.43 14.27 19.27
CA THR A 33 -1.31 15.73 19.35
C THR A 33 -0.74 16.34 18.07
N LYS A 34 0.15 15.61 17.38
CA LYS A 34 0.73 16.06 16.12
C LYS A 34 -0.24 15.95 14.95
N HIS A 35 -1.31 15.15 15.05
CA HIS A 35 -2.38 15.15 14.05
C HIS A 35 -3.20 16.45 14.06
N TRP A 36 -3.43 17.04 15.23
CA TRP A 36 -4.07 18.37 15.32
C TRP A 36 -3.19 19.47 14.70
N ILE A 37 -1.86 19.36 14.88
CA ILE A 37 -0.90 20.27 14.23
C ILE A 37 -0.90 20.06 12.70
N GLN A 38 -1.03 18.82 12.21
CA GLN A 38 -1.17 18.54 10.78
C GLN A 38 -2.46 19.14 10.22
N PHE A 39 -3.58 19.00 10.93
CA PHE A 39 -4.83 19.61 10.54
C PHE A 39 -4.74 21.15 10.53
N GLY A 40 -4.14 21.74 11.57
CA GLY A 40 -3.89 23.18 11.62
C GLY A 40 -3.01 23.68 10.47
N SER A 41 -1.94 22.95 10.14
CA SER A 41 -1.07 23.28 9.01
C SER A 41 -1.78 23.14 7.65
N MET A 42 -2.71 22.19 7.51
CA MET A 42 -3.53 22.03 6.30
C MET A 42 -4.44 23.25 6.11
N VAL A 43 -5.15 23.66 7.17
CA VAL A 43 -6.00 24.86 7.14
C VAL A 43 -5.17 26.10 6.84
N PHE A 44 -3.99 26.22 7.45
CA PHE A 44 -3.08 27.33 7.20
C PHE A 44 -2.58 27.38 5.75
N TYR A 45 -2.18 26.25 5.17
CA TYR A 45 -1.77 26.15 3.77
C TYR A 45 -2.90 26.56 2.81
N PHE A 46 -4.11 26.06 3.06
CA PHE A 46 -5.29 26.41 2.28
C PHE A 46 -5.60 27.91 2.36
N LEU A 47 -5.54 28.50 3.55
CA LEU A 47 -5.79 29.92 3.77
C LEU A 47 -4.71 30.79 3.11
N ILE A 48 -3.43 30.47 3.29
CA ILE A 48 -2.33 31.22 2.67
C ILE A 48 -2.43 31.22 1.15
N ASN A 49 -2.75 30.09 0.53
CA ASN A 49 -2.87 30.04 -0.93
C ASN A 49 -4.14 30.74 -1.43
N SER A 50 -5.26 30.60 -0.73
CA SER A 50 -6.51 31.26 -1.13
C SER A 50 -6.41 32.78 -0.97
N ILE A 51 -5.88 33.26 0.17
CA ILE A 51 -5.67 34.68 0.47
C ILE A 51 -4.59 35.26 -0.44
N GLY A 52 -3.48 34.52 -0.65
CA GLY A 52 -2.39 34.93 -1.54
C GLY A 52 -2.82 35.12 -2.99
N TYR A 53 -3.67 34.22 -3.50
CA TYR A 53 -4.25 34.32 -4.84
C TYR A 53 -5.18 35.55 -4.96
N ILE A 54 -6.03 35.79 -3.96
CA ILE A 54 -7.02 36.87 -3.99
C ILE A 54 -6.37 38.26 -3.83
N LEU A 55 -5.41 38.42 -2.90
CA LEU A 55 -4.85 39.73 -2.55
C LEU A 55 -3.81 40.25 -3.54
N PHE A 56 -2.93 39.39 -4.07
CA PHE A 56 -1.76 39.86 -4.79
C PHE A 56 -1.92 39.87 -6.31
N HIS A 57 -2.85 39.09 -6.87
CA HIS A 57 -3.11 38.94 -8.31
C HIS A 57 -1.85 38.79 -9.19
N ASN A 58 -0.72 38.40 -8.58
CA ASN A 58 0.61 38.42 -9.17
C ASN A 58 1.16 36.98 -9.20
N PRO A 59 1.43 36.42 -10.39
CA PRO A 59 1.88 35.04 -10.55
C PRO A 59 3.14 34.69 -9.72
N ARG A 60 4.08 35.63 -9.57
CA ARG A 60 5.33 35.40 -8.83
C ARG A 60 5.10 35.21 -7.34
N VAL A 61 4.17 36.00 -6.78
CA VAL A 61 3.82 35.90 -5.36
C VAL A 61 3.09 34.59 -5.09
N ASN A 62 2.21 34.15 -6.00
CA ASN A 62 1.47 32.89 -5.88
C ASN A 62 2.37 31.64 -5.91
N ILE A 63 3.45 31.69 -6.70
CA ILE A 63 4.50 30.65 -6.70
C ILE A 63 5.19 30.58 -5.35
N LEU A 64 5.60 31.74 -4.82
CA LEU A 64 6.32 31.83 -3.55
C LEU A 64 5.45 31.37 -2.37
N THR A 65 4.18 31.80 -2.31
CA THR A 65 3.24 31.39 -1.27
C THR A 65 2.95 29.89 -1.30
N ASN A 66 2.87 29.30 -2.49
CA ASN A 66 2.70 27.85 -2.64
C ASN A 66 3.91 27.07 -2.11
N ILE A 67 5.13 27.49 -2.48
CA ILE A 67 6.37 26.82 -2.04
C ILE A 67 6.52 26.93 -0.51
N ILE A 68 6.36 28.15 0.04
CA ILE A 68 6.46 28.38 1.48
C ILE A 68 5.38 27.57 2.21
N GLY A 69 4.15 27.59 1.70
CA GLY A 69 3.06 26.83 2.26
C GLY A 69 3.33 25.33 2.28
N LEU A 70 3.80 24.75 1.16
CA LEU A 70 4.13 23.33 1.07
C LEU A 70 5.28 22.96 2.01
N PHE A 71 6.27 23.85 2.13
CA PHE A 71 7.39 23.65 3.03
C PHE A 71 6.93 23.66 4.49
N VAL A 72 6.13 24.63 4.92
CA VAL A 72 5.54 24.68 6.27
C VAL A 72 4.72 23.40 6.53
N MET A 73 3.93 22.95 5.56
CA MET A 73 3.19 21.70 5.66
C MET A 73 4.10 20.47 5.84
N SER A 74 5.23 20.43 5.13
CA SER A 74 6.22 19.35 5.27
C SER A 74 6.88 19.31 6.65
N LEU A 75 6.95 20.44 7.36
CA LEU A 75 7.57 20.51 8.69
C LEU A 75 6.79 19.68 9.72
N THR A 76 5.48 19.50 9.53
CA THR A 76 4.64 18.73 10.45
C THR A 76 4.86 17.21 10.36
N PHE A 77 5.51 16.73 9.31
CA PHE A 77 5.86 15.32 9.16
C PHE A 77 7.18 14.95 9.86
N LEU A 78 7.36 13.69 10.23
CA LEU A 78 8.63 13.19 10.77
C LEU A 78 9.63 12.99 9.63
N GLY A 79 10.88 13.46 9.83
CA GLY A 79 11.96 13.24 8.88
C GLY A 79 13.04 14.32 8.90
N ASN A 80 14.20 13.97 8.35
CA ASN A 80 15.32 14.90 8.18
C ASN A 80 14.93 16.06 7.26
N ILE A 81 15.41 17.27 7.57
CA ILE A 81 15.13 18.48 6.78
C ILE A 81 15.51 18.32 5.30
N ARG A 82 16.60 17.59 5.01
CA ARG A 82 17.02 17.28 3.63
C ARG A 82 15.96 16.48 2.86
N LYS A 83 15.33 15.49 3.50
CA LYS A 83 14.25 14.69 2.90
C LYS A 83 13.00 15.55 2.67
N LYS A 84 12.66 16.42 3.64
CA LYS A 84 11.53 17.36 3.55
C LYS A 84 11.66 18.30 2.35
N VAL A 85 12.82 18.96 2.23
CA VAL A 85 13.12 19.86 1.11
C VAL A 85 13.02 19.13 -0.21
N LEU A 86 13.61 17.93 -0.32
CA LEU A 86 13.58 17.13 -1.54
C LEU A 86 12.15 16.72 -1.93
N SER A 87 11.32 16.30 -0.97
CA SER A 87 9.91 15.97 -1.22
C SER A 87 9.12 17.18 -1.71
N VAL A 88 9.30 18.35 -1.09
CA VAL A 88 8.62 19.59 -1.51
C VAL A 88 9.04 19.99 -2.92
N CYS A 89 10.34 19.91 -3.24
CA CYS A 89 10.85 20.20 -4.59
C CYS A 89 10.22 19.27 -5.64
N ILE A 90 10.14 17.96 -5.39
CA ILE A 90 9.53 17.00 -6.33
C ILE A 90 8.04 17.29 -6.52
N ILE A 91 7.29 17.46 -5.42
CA ILE A 91 5.85 17.72 -5.48
C ILE A 91 5.55 19.01 -6.25
N TYR A 92 6.31 20.07 -5.96
CA TYR A 92 6.10 21.36 -6.59
C TYR A 92 6.52 21.35 -8.07
N ALA A 93 7.67 20.75 -8.40
CA ALA A 93 8.11 20.60 -9.79
C ALA A 93 7.09 19.82 -10.62
N LEU A 94 6.56 18.73 -10.08
CA LEU A 94 5.52 17.93 -10.74
C LEU A 94 4.21 18.72 -10.91
N SER A 95 3.82 19.48 -9.88
CA SER A 95 2.63 20.35 -9.95
C SER A 95 2.79 21.41 -11.04
N MET A 96 3.96 22.06 -11.13
CA MET A 96 4.26 23.05 -12.16
C MET A 96 4.29 22.44 -13.56
N LEU A 97 4.83 21.23 -13.72
CA LEU A 97 4.78 20.50 -15.00
C LEU A 97 3.34 20.21 -15.42
N CYS A 98 2.48 19.81 -14.47
CA CYS A 98 1.05 19.60 -14.74
C CYS A 98 0.36 20.91 -15.17
N ASP A 99 0.64 22.01 -14.47
CA ASP A 99 0.13 23.35 -14.82
C ASP A 99 0.55 23.75 -16.25
N ILE A 100 1.82 23.54 -16.62
CA ILE A 100 2.33 23.82 -17.99
C ILE A 100 1.62 22.95 -19.04
N ILE A 101 1.53 21.64 -18.82
CA ILE A 101 0.89 20.70 -19.76
C ILE A 101 -0.55 21.14 -20.04
N VAL A 102 -1.34 21.37 -18.98
CA VAL A 102 -2.75 21.74 -19.12
C VAL A 102 -2.93 23.07 -19.86
N VAL A 103 -2.13 24.09 -19.53
CA VAL A 103 -2.18 25.38 -20.22
C VAL A 103 -1.83 25.24 -21.70
N THR A 104 -0.74 24.52 -22.02
CA THR A 104 -0.33 24.31 -23.43
C THR A 104 -1.33 23.47 -24.23
N SER A 105 -2.00 22.50 -23.62
CA SER A 105 -2.96 21.63 -24.30
C SER A 105 -4.32 22.28 -24.54
N CYS A 106 -4.79 23.15 -23.63
CA CYS A 106 -6.15 23.71 -23.73
C CYS A 106 -6.22 25.12 -24.33
N VAL A 107 -5.14 25.90 -24.29
CA VAL A 107 -5.19 27.34 -24.58
C VAL A 107 -4.02 27.73 -25.49
N GLY A 108 -4.31 28.04 -26.77
CA GLY A 108 -3.49 29.01 -27.50
C GLY A 108 -3.58 30.38 -26.80
N PRO A 109 -2.65 31.33 -27.00
CA PRO A 109 -2.29 32.42 -26.05
C PRO A 109 -3.36 33.46 -25.60
N VAL A 110 -4.66 33.18 -25.74
CA VAL A 110 -5.76 34.04 -25.29
C VAL A 110 -6.41 33.42 -24.04
N VAL A 111 -6.02 33.96 -22.88
CA VAL A 111 -6.52 33.56 -21.56
C VAL A 111 -7.79 34.36 -21.25
N ASP A 112 -8.97 33.76 -21.41
CA ASP A 112 -10.18 34.30 -20.76
C ASP A 112 -10.21 33.87 -19.29
N HIS A 113 -10.60 34.79 -18.40
CA HIS A 113 -10.59 34.56 -16.94
C HIS A 113 -11.53 33.44 -16.49
N SER A 114 -12.56 33.11 -17.29
CA SER A 114 -13.49 32.00 -17.05
C SER A 114 -12.84 30.62 -17.25
N ILE A 115 -11.84 30.52 -18.13
CA ILE A 115 -11.15 29.28 -18.47
C ILE A 115 -10.14 28.90 -17.37
N ASN A 116 -9.55 29.89 -16.68
CA ASN A 116 -8.52 29.68 -15.67
C ASN A 116 -8.92 28.75 -14.52
N GLU A 117 -10.17 28.80 -14.08
CA GLU A 117 -10.64 27.94 -12.98
C GLU A 117 -10.82 26.50 -13.42
N LEU A 118 -11.29 26.31 -14.66
CA LEU A 118 -11.44 25.00 -15.27
C LEU A 118 -10.07 24.37 -15.56
N LEU A 119 -9.08 25.17 -15.95
CA LEU A 119 -7.67 24.75 -16.00
C LEU A 119 -7.17 24.31 -14.62
N GLY A 120 -7.56 24.99 -13.55
CA GLY A 120 -7.23 24.59 -12.18
C GLY A 120 -7.82 23.22 -11.79
N VAL A 121 -9.04 22.90 -12.24
CA VAL A 121 -9.66 21.58 -12.05
C VAL A 121 -8.88 20.51 -12.81
N MET A 122 -8.52 20.79 -14.06
CA MET A 122 -7.71 19.91 -14.90
C MET A 122 -6.34 19.61 -14.28
N THR A 123 -5.67 20.63 -13.74
CA THR A 123 -4.37 20.45 -13.12
C THR A 123 -4.48 19.65 -11.82
N ALA A 124 -5.52 19.89 -11.00
CA ALA A 124 -5.79 19.06 -9.83
C ALA A 124 -6.03 17.58 -10.19
N MET A 125 -6.78 17.31 -11.28
CA MET A 125 -6.99 15.95 -11.77
C MET A 125 -5.70 15.30 -12.27
N LEU A 126 -4.86 16.04 -13.00
CA LEU A 126 -3.59 15.53 -13.50
C LEU A 126 -2.60 15.25 -12.36
N ILE A 127 -2.53 16.13 -11.35
CA ILE A 127 -1.74 15.88 -10.14
C ILE A 127 -2.24 14.64 -9.40
N THR A 128 -3.56 14.39 -9.39
CA THR A 128 -4.15 13.16 -8.82
C THR A 128 -3.64 11.92 -9.55
N VAL A 129 -3.63 11.93 -10.88
CA VAL A 129 -3.06 10.84 -11.70
C VAL A 129 -1.59 10.60 -11.35
N CYS A 130 -0.80 11.68 -11.26
CA CYS A 130 0.62 11.58 -10.91
C CYS A 130 0.85 11.05 -9.50
N GLU A 131 0.03 11.46 -8.53
CA GLU A 131 0.10 10.98 -7.15
C GLU A 131 -0.22 9.49 -7.05
N LEU A 132 -1.27 9.05 -7.74
CA LEU A 132 -1.66 7.65 -7.82
C LEU A 132 -0.49 6.83 -8.40
N LEU A 133 0.05 7.25 -9.55
CA LEU A 133 1.22 6.61 -10.17
C LEU A 133 2.41 6.52 -9.21
N ALA A 134 2.73 7.62 -8.52
CA ALA A 134 3.82 7.64 -7.55
C ALA A 134 3.58 6.65 -6.39
N GLU A 135 2.37 6.62 -5.83
CA GLU A 135 1.99 5.71 -4.74
C GLU A 135 2.26 4.25 -5.12
N LYS A 136 1.82 3.80 -6.29
CA LYS A 136 2.00 2.39 -6.67
C LYS A 136 3.38 2.04 -7.18
N LEU A 137 4.10 2.97 -7.80
CA LEU A 137 5.51 2.75 -8.13
C LEU A 137 6.34 2.54 -6.85
N ILE A 138 6.07 3.33 -5.81
CA ILE A 138 6.72 3.19 -4.50
C ILE A 138 6.25 1.90 -3.81
N TYR A 139 4.95 1.60 -3.83
CA TYR A 139 4.39 0.41 -3.18
C TYR A 139 4.89 -0.89 -3.84
N LYS A 140 4.92 -0.95 -5.17
CA LYS A 140 5.49 -2.08 -5.95
C LYS A 140 6.95 -2.34 -5.59
N LYS A 141 7.74 -1.27 -5.39
CA LYS A 141 9.15 -1.40 -5.00
C LYS A 141 9.32 -1.92 -3.56
N LYS A 142 8.40 -1.57 -2.66
CA LYS A 142 8.46 -1.94 -1.23
C LYS A 142 7.86 -3.32 -0.95
N ASN A 143 6.79 -3.69 -1.65
CA ASN A 143 6.02 -4.91 -1.44
C ASN A 143 5.66 -5.53 -2.81
N PRO A 144 6.55 -6.33 -3.41
CA PRO A 144 6.35 -6.87 -4.76
C PRO A 144 5.18 -7.87 -4.87
N SER A 145 4.72 -8.45 -3.76
CA SER A 145 3.69 -9.49 -3.71
C SER A 145 2.26 -8.99 -3.49
N PHE A 146 2.03 -7.69 -3.25
CA PHE A 146 0.76 -7.16 -2.74
C PHE A 146 0.15 -6.03 -3.58
N ILE A 147 0.12 -6.18 -4.92
CA ILE A 147 -0.54 -5.20 -5.79
C ILE A 147 -1.94 -5.69 -6.11
N SER A 148 -2.95 -4.89 -5.74
CA SER A 148 -4.34 -5.15 -6.15
C SER A 148 -4.44 -5.12 -7.69
N PRO A 149 -4.98 -6.17 -8.33
CA PRO A 149 -4.96 -6.32 -9.79
C PRO A 149 -5.78 -5.26 -10.56
N ASN A 150 -6.74 -4.59 -9.91
CA ASN A 150 -7.71 -3.71 -10.59
C ASN A 150 -7.41 -2.21 -10.46
N TRP A 151 -6.22 -1.83 -10.01
CA TRP A 151 -5.92 -0.43 -9.71
C TRP A 151 -5.90 0.50 -10.94
N MET A 152 -5.66 -0.04 -12.14
CA MET A 152 -5.64 0.74 -13.38
C MET A 152 -6.98 1.45 -13.68
N PHE A 153 -8.11 0.90 -13.24
CA PHE A 153 -9.42 1.52 -13.43
C PHE A 153 -9.56 2.86 -12.70
N LEU A 154 -8.83 3.05 -11.59
CA LEU A 154 -8.84 4.31 -10.85
C LEU A 154 -8.20 5.45 -11.63
N LEU A 155 -7.18 5.17 -12.45
CA LEU A 155 -6.53 6.17 -13.30
C LEU A 155 -7.47 6.67 -14.41
N PHE A 156 -8.42 5.83 -14.83
CA PHE A 156 -9.30 6.17 -15.95
C PHE A 156 -10.31 7.28 -15.59
N ILE A 157 -10.75 7.35 -14.33
CA ILE A 157 -11.75 8.33 -13.87
C ILE A 157 -11.25 9.79 -13.99
N PRO A 158 -10.08 10.19 -13.45
CA PRO A 158 -9.54 11.52 -13.66
C PRO A 158 -9.18 11.78 -15.14
N LEU A 159 -8.70 10.77 -15.89
CA LEU A 159 -8.41 10.93 -17.32
C LEU A 159 -9.67 11.21 -18.16
N CYS A 160 -10.77 10.51 -17.90
CA CYS A 160 -12.07 10.80 -18.53
C CYS A 160 -12.57 12.20 -18.15
N SER A 161 -12.41 12.59 -16.89
CA SER A 161 -12.80 13.93 -16.42
C SER A 161 -12.01 15.02 -17.15
N ILE A 162 -10.71 14.79 -17.38
CA ILE A 162 -9.85 15.68 -18.17
C ILE A 162 -10.35 15.78 -19.62
N GLY A 163 -10.64 14.65 -20.26
CA GLY A 163 -11.18 14.62 -21.62
C GLY A 163 -12.52 15.36 -21.75
N MET A 164 -13.43 15.18 -20.79
CA MET A 164 -14.72 15.87 -20.75
C MET A 164 -14.57 17.38 -20.66
N ILE A 165 -13.67 17.86 -19.80
CA ILE A 165 -13.39 19.29 -19.65
C ILE A 165 -12.78 19.85 -20.94
N HIS A 166 -11.83 19.13 -21.56
CA HIS A 166 -11.20 19.56 -22.80
C HIS A 166 -12.21 19.69 -23.95
N LEU A 167 -13.15 18.73 -24.07
CA LEU A 167 -14.27 18.81 -25.02
C LEU A 167 -15.20 20.00 -24.74
N CYS A 168 -15.45 20.32 -23.47
CA CYS A 168 -16.27 21.48 -23.10
C CYS A 168 -15.61 22.81 -23.53
N ILE A 169 -14.27 22.90 -23.42
CA ILE A 169 -13.51 24.09 -23.82
C ILE A 169 -13.56 24.26 -25.36
N ILE A 170 -13.32 23.19 -26.13
CA ILE A 170 -13.30 23.25 -27.60
C ILE A 170 -14.68 23.62 -28.16
N ASN A 171 -15.74 22.98 -27.66
CA ASN A 171 -17.09 23.17 -28.20
C ASN A 171 -17.75 24.49 -27.78
N SER A 172 -17.07 25.34 -27.00
CA SER A 172 -17.55 26.67 -26.58
C SER A 172 -19.01 26.65 -26.12
N LEU A 173 -19.38 25.68 -25.27
CA LEU A 173 -20.74 25.55 -24.76
C LEU A 173 -21.14 26.84 -24.04
N ALA A 174 -22.20 27.48 -24.55
CA ALA A 174 -22.44 28.91 -24.41
C ALA A 174 -22.81 29.42 -23.01
N ASP A 175 -23.06 28.54 -22.03
CA ASP A 175 -23.47 28.94 -20.68
C ASP A 175 -22.37 28.71 -19.63
N ARG A 176 -21.87 29.82 -19.07
CA ARG A 176 -20.89 29.84 -17.96
C ARG A 176 -21.35 29.00 -16.76
N ASN A 177 -22.63 29.07 -16.40
CA ASN A 177 -23.19 28.34 -15.26
C ASN A 177 -23.18 26.83 -15.49
N PHE A 178 -23.35 26.39 -16.74
CA PHE A 178 -23.28 24.97 -17.10
C PHE A 178 -21.86 24.44 -16.96
N ILE A 179 -20.86 25.19 -17.44
CA ILE A 179 -19.44 24.83 -17.29
C ILE A 179 -19.05 24.74 -15.81
N VAL A 180 -19.52 25.70 -15.00
CA VAL A 180 -19.26 25.72 -13.56
C VAL A 180 -19.83 24.48 -12.88
N LEU A 181 -21.08 24.12 -13.21
CA LEU A 181 -21.76 22.94 -12.68
C LEU A 181 -21.03 21.64 -13.05
N VAL A 182 -20.59 21.51 -14.30
CA VAL A 182 -19.83 20.34 -14.78
C VAL A 182 -18.49 20.21 -14.03
N GLY A 183 -17.76 21.32 -13.85
CA GLY A 183 -16.50 21.32 -13.11
C GLY A 183 -16.65 20.84 -11.67
N VAL A 184 -17.65 21.38 -10.94
CA VAL A 184 -17.95 20.95 -9.56
C VAL A 184 -18.41 19.49 -9.54
N GLY A 185 -19.29 19.08 -10.47
CA GLY A 185 -19.76 17.70 -10.55
C GLY A 185 -18.63 16.68 -10.77
N LEU A 186 -17.69 17.00 -11.67
CA LEU A 186 -16.52 16.14 -11.92
C LEU A 186 -15.59 16.07 -10.70
N LEU A 187 -15.37 17.17 -9.98
CA LEU A 187 -14.62 17.15 -8.72
C LEU A 187 -15.28 16.23 -7.68
N VAL A 188 -16.60 16.32 -7.51
CA VAL A 188 -17.35 15.48 -6.56
C VAL A 188 -17.25 14.01 -6.93
N ILE A 189 -17.44 13.66 -8.22
CA ILE A 189 -17.31 12.28 -8.70
C ILE A 189 -15.89 11.76 -8.44
N ASN A 190 -14.86 12.58 -8.67
CA ASN A 190 -13.47 12.18 -8.43
C ASN A 190 -13.17 11.96 -6.94
N ILE A 191 -13.70 12.82 -6.06
CA ILE A 191 -13.54 12.66 -4.61
C ILE A 191 -14.24 11.37 -4.14
N ILE A 192 -15.47 11.12 -4.60
CA ILE A 192 -16.23 9.92 -4.24
C ILE A 192 -15.53 8.66 -4.76
N SER A 193 -15.06 8.65 -6.01
CA SER A 193 -14.35 7.51 -6.57
C SER A 193 -13.06 7.22 -5.81
N PHE A 194 -12.34 8.28 -5.43
CA PHE A 194 -11.14 8.17 -4.63
C PHE A 194 -11.42 7.58 -3.23
N PHE A 195 -12.49 8.03 -2.57
CA PHE A 195 -12.91 7.48 -1.28
C PHE A 195 -13.33 6.00 -1.38
N LEU A 196 -14.15 5.67 -2.38
CA LEU A 196 -14.61 4.31 -2.62
C LEU A 196 -13.43 3.37 -2.86
N TYR A 197 -12.48 3.80 -3.70
CA TYR A 197 -11.29 3.03 -3.97
C TYR A 197 -10.45 2.79 -2.71
N SER A 198 -10.23 3.82 -1.88
CA SER A 198 -9.52 3.70 -0.62
C SER A 198 -10.20 2.67 0.32
N ALA A 199 -11.53 2.65 0.35
CA ALA A 199 -12.31 1.67 1.12
C ALA A 199 -12.17 0.24 0.54
N MET A 200 -12.20 0.12 -0.79
CA MET A 200 -12.01 -1.16 -1.49
C MET A 200 -10.61 -1.74 -1.27
N GLU A 201 -9.56 -0.92 -1.39
CA GLU A 201 -8.18 -1.35 -1.16
C GLU A 201 -7.98 -1.86 0.27
N ARG A 202 -8.52 -1.16 1.27
CA ARG A 202 -8.47 -1.61 2.66
C ARG A 202 -9.15 -2.96 2.84
N THR A 203 -10.33 -3.13 2.26
CA THR A 203 -11.09 -4.39 2.33
C THR A 203 -10.34 -5.53 1.64
N TYR A 204 -9.74 -5.25 0.48
CA TYR A 204 -8.92 -6.21 -0.25
C TYR A 204 -7.71 -6.67 0.56
N LEU A 205 -6.98 -5.75 1.20
CA LEU A 205 -5.84 -6.09 2.04
C LEU A 205 -6.24 -6.93 3.26
N ILE A 206 -7.36 -6.60 3.92
CA ILE A 206 -7.87 -7.39 5.05
C ILE A 206 -8.25 -8.80 4.60
N ASN A 207 -8.94 -8.93 3.46
CA ASN A 207 -9.33 -10.25 2.94
C ASN A 207 -8.12 -11.10 2.56
N LEU A 208 -7.11 -10.49 1.95
CA LEU A 208 -5.87 -11.16 1.59
C LEU A 208 -5.06 -11.57 2.83
N GLU A 209 -4.99 -10.72 3.86
CA GLU A 209 -4.38 -11.06 5.15
C GLU A 209 -5.11 -12.24 5.79
N ASN A 210 -6.44 -12.24 5.80
CA ASN A 210 -7.24 -13.36 6.31
C ASN A 210 -6.99 -14.66 5.54
N GLU A 211 -6.89 -14.61 4.21
CA GLU A 211 -6.60 -15.79 3.39
C GLU A 211 -5.22 -16.37 3.70
N LEU A 212 -4.20 -15.52 3.85
CA LEU A 212 -2.86 -15.95 4.26
C LEU A 212 -2.84 -16.51 5.68
N LEU A 213 -3.63 -15.94 6.61
CA LEU A 213 -3.77 -16.47 7.97
C LEU A 213 -4.42 -17.86 7.97
N ILE A 214 -5.42 -18.10 7.12
CA ILE A 214 -6.05 -19.42 6.98
C ILE A 214 -5.03 -20.43 6.43
N GLN A 215 -4.31 -20.08 5.36
CA GLN A 215 -3.29 -20.96 4.77
C GLN A 215 -2.18 -21.32 5.77
N THR A 216 -1.70 -20.33 6.53
CA THR A 216 -0.68 -20.57 7.56
C THR A 216 -1.23 -21.45 8.68
N SER A 217 -2.47 -21.22 9.12
CA SER A 217 -3.16 -22.07 10.10
C SER A 217 -3.25 -23.53 9.64
N ASP A 218 -3.58 -23.79 8.38
CA ASP A 218 -3.65 -25.16 7.85
C ASP A 218 -2.29 -25.85 7.82
N ILE A 219 -1.22 -25.13 7.46
CA ILE A 219 0.15 -25.65 7.52
C ILE A 219 0.53 -26.01 8.97
N TYR A 220 0.26 -25.13 9.94
CA TYR A 220 0.52 -25.42 11.35
C TYR A 220 -0.26 -26.63 11.85
N ARG A 221 -1.51 -26.78 11.42
CA ARG A 221 -2.34 -27.93 11.78
C ARG A 221 -1.74 -29.24 11.25
N HIS A 222 -1.25 -29.24 10.02
CA HIS A 222 -0.56 -30.39 9.45
C HIS A 222 0.75 -30.72 10.18
N GLN A 223 1.52 -29.71 10.58
CA GLN A 223 2.74 -29.91 11.38
C GLN A 223 2.44 -30.54 12.74
N LEU A 224 1.38 -30.11 13.42
CA LEU A 224 0.95 -30.70 14.68
C LEU A 224 0.55 -32.16 14.52
N ASP A 225 -0.16 -32.51 13.44
CA ASP A 225 -0.57 -33.89 13.16
C ASP A 225 0.65 -34.82 12.99
N ILE A 226 1.67 -34.36 12.25
CA ILE A 226 2.95 -35.08 12.12
C ILE A 226 3.59 -35.28 13.50
N ILE A 227 3.69 -34.23 14.32
CA ILE A 227 4.31 -34.31 15.65
C ILE A 227 3.57 -35.32 16.53
N MET A 228 2.23 -35.30 16.52
CA MET A 228 1.41 -36.24 17.28
C MET A 228 1.68 -37.68 16.85
N LYS A 229 1.71 -37.93 15.53
CA LYS A 229 2.01 -39.26 14.98
C LYS A 229 3.41 -39.74 15.36
N THR A 230 4.41 -38.87 15.26
CA THR A 230 5.79 -39.18 15.70
C THR A 230 5.85 -39.47 17.20
N GLN A 231 5.11 -38.73 18.02
CA GLN A 231 5.07 -38.97 19.47
C GLN A 231 4.42 -40.31 19.83
N ASP A 232 3.40 -40.73 19.09
CA ASP A 232 2.79 -42.06 19.24
C ASP A 232 3.76 -43.18 18.84
N GLN A 233 4.51 -42.99 17.75
CA GLN A 233 5.58 -43.92 17.35
C GLN A 233 6.68 -44.03 18.40
N ILE A 234 7.14 -42.91 18.97
CA ILE A 234 8.12 -42.92 20.07
C ILE A 234 7.57 -43.66 21.28
N ARG A 235 6.28 -43.48 21.62
CA ARG A 235 5.64 -44.20 22.73
C ARG A 235 5.57 -45.71 22.48
N SER A 236 5.26 -46.14 21.26
CA SER A 236 5.31 -47.55 20.88
C SER A 236 6.72 -48.11 21.03
N LEU A 237 7.73 -47.42 20.46
CA LEU A 237 9.12 -47.84 20.56
C LEU A 237 9.59 -47.96 22.02
N GLN A 238 9.23 -46.98 22.87
CA GLN A 238 9.53 -47.03 24.31
C GLN A 238 8.85 -48.21 25.01
N HIS A 239 7.62 -48.56 24.61
CA HIS A 239 6.91 -49.71 25.14
C HIS A 239 7.62 -51.01 24.76
N ASP A 240 8.00 -51.15 23.50
CA ASP A 240 8.69 -52.33 22.96
C ASP A 240 10.07 -52.50 23.62
N MET A 241 10.84 -51.41 23.74
CA MET A 241 12.11 -51.41 24.49
C MET A 241 11.93 -51.85 25.95
N LYS A 242 10.89 -51.36 26.65
CA LYS A 242 10.61 -51.78 28.03
C LYS A 242 10.28 -53.26 28.11
N TYR A 243 9.60 -53.82 27.11
CA TYR A 243 9.31 -55.25 27.04
C TYR A 243 10.61 -56.05 26.89
N HIS A 244 11.47 -55.71 25.93
CA HIS A 244 12.75 -56.41 25.72
C HIS A 244 13.65 -56.35 26.97
N ILE A 245 13.76 -55.19 27.62
CA ILE A 245 14.53 -55.04 28.87
C ILE A 245 13.99 -55.96 29.97
N ARG A 246 12.67 -56.09 30.11
CA ARG A 246 12.07 -56.98 31.11
C ARG A 246 12.29 -58.46 30.80
N ALA A 247 12.19 -58.85 29.53
CA ALA A 247 12.45 -60.22 29.10
C ALA A 247 13.90 -60.62 29.42
N LEU A 248 14.87 -59.76 29.07
CA LEU A 248 16.28 -59.96 29.39
C LEU A 248 16.54 -60.05 30.90
N LEU A 249 15.92 -59.16 31.70
CA LEU A 249 16.01 -59.23 33.16
C LEU A 249 15.45 -60.52 33.74
N ALA A 250 14.36 -61.06 33.16
CA ALA A 250 13.78 -62.32 33.61
C ALA A 250 14.71 -63.51 33.32
N MET A 251 15.32 -63.56 32.12
CA MET A 251 16.31 -64.59 31.74
C MET A 251 17.60 -64.49 32.57
N ALA A 252 18.06 -63.27 32.87
CA ALA A 252 19.21 -63.06 33.75
C ALA A 252 18.96 -63.56 35.18
N ASN A 253 17.76 -63.32 35.72
CA ASN A 253 17.37 -63.77 37.06
C ASN A 253 17.16 -65.29 37.16
N SER A 254 16.81 -65.98 36.07
CA SER A 254 16.70 -67.44 36.03
C SER A 254 18.06 -68.15 35.85
N GLY A 255 19.14 -67.39 35.61
CA GLY A 255 20.51 -67.91 35.43
C GLY A 255 20.75 -68.59 34.08
N ASN A 256 19.85 -68.40 33.11
CA ASN A 256 19.89 -69.12 31.83
C ASN A 256 20.63 -68.30 30.74
N THR A 257 21.97 -68.29 30.82
CA THR A 257 22.83 -67.47 29.93
C THR A 257 22.74 -67.84 28.44
N GLU A 258 22.49 -69.10 28.09
CA GLU A 258 22.33 -69.52 26.68
C GLU A 258 21.07 -68.91 26.04
N GLU A 259 19.94 -68.95 26.74
CA GLU A 259 18.66 -68.41 26.26
C GLU A 259 18.72 -66.89 26.08
N MET A 260 19.42 -66.21 26.98
CA MET A 260 19.65 -64.76 26.89
C MET A 260 20.52 -64.38 25.68
N ILE A 261 21.56 -65.16 25.37
CA ILE A 261 22.41 -64.93 24.19
C ILE A 261 21.61 -65.15 22.90
N SER A 262 20.82 -66.24 22.82
CA SER A 262 19.98 -66.48 21.64
C SER A 262 18.94 -65.38 21.40
N TYR A 263 18.35 -64.83 22.47
CA TYR A 263 17.38 -63.75 22.36
C TYR A 263 18.02 -62.41 21.93
N LEU A 264 19.26 -62.15 22.36
CA LEU A 264 20.03 -60.98 21.91
C LEU A 264 20.41 -61.09 20.42
N GLU A 265 20.79 -62.27 19.94
CA GLU A 265 21.07 -62.50 18.51
C GLU A 265 19.80 -62.36 17.64
N GLU A 266 18.63 -62.73 18.18
CA GLU A 266 17.35 -62.55 17.51
C GLU A 266 16.94 -61.06 17.46
N MET A 267 17.09 -60.33 18.57
CA MET A 267 16.91 -58.89 18.59
C MET A 267 17.84 -58.16 17.62
N GLU A 268 19.12 -58.55 17.56
CA GLU A 268 20.11 -57.98 16.65
C GLU A 268 19.66 -58.10 15.19
N LYS A 269 19.19 -59.28 14.78
CA LYS A 269 18.63 -59.54 13.45
C LYS A 269 17.38 -58.72 13.14
N GLU A 270 16.50 -58.48 14.12
CA GLU A 270 15.31 -57.65 13.92
C GLU A 270 15.66 -56.16 13.74
N THR A 271 16.72 -55.67 14.40
CA THR A 271 17.25 -54.31 14.18
C THR A 271 17.97 -54.13 12.83
N GLU A 272 18.40 -55.21 12.19
CA GLU A 272 19.07 -55.20 10.87
C GLU A 272 18.10 -55.19 9.66
N ASN A 273 16.80 -54.98 9.88
CA ASN A 273 15.80 -55.08 8.81
C ASN A 273 16.09 -54.08 7.63
N PRO A 274 16.19 -54.53 6.35
CA PRO A 274 16.68 -53.73 5.21
C PRO A 274 15.79 -52.57 4.74
N ASP A 275 14.54 -52.49 5.19
CA ASP A 275 13.55 -51.53 4.70
C ASP A 275 13.82 -50.07 5.13
N GLN A 276 14.77 -49.84 6.06
CA GLN A 276 15.23 -48.49 6.41
C GLN A 276 16.31 -47.92 5.46
N TYR A 277 16.90 -48.72 4.57
CA TYR A 277 17.92 -48.21 3.64
C TYR A 277 17.31 -47.32 2.54
N VAL A 278 16.05 -47.57 2.14
CA VAL A 278 15.39 -46.87 1.03
C VAL A 278 15.11 -45.38 1.33
N ASP A 279 14.89 -45.01 2.59
CA ASP A 279 14.62 -43.60 2.96
C ASP A 279 15.91 -42.76 3.08
N SER A 280 17.06 -43.41 3.31
CA SER A 280 18.36 -42.73 3.32
C SER A 280 18.89 -42.39 1.92
N GLU A 281 18.54 -43.18 0.90
CA GLU A 281 18.91 -42.88 -0.49
C GLU A 281 18.05 -41.75 -1.09
N ILE A 282 16.77 -41.66 -0.76
CA ILE A 282 15.90 -40.57 -1.27
C ILE A 282 16.32 -39.20 -0.74
N LYS A 283 16.93 -39.14 0.45
CA LYS A 283 17.50 -37.91 1.01
C LYS A 283 18.69 -37.37 0.21
N ASN A 284 19.44 -38.25 -0.46
CA ASN A 284 20.62 -37.89 -1.25
C ASN A 284 20.27 -37.34 -2.66
N TRP A 285 19.06 -37.61 -3.17
CA TRP A 285 18.58 -37.09 -4.45
C TRP A 285 17.91 -35.71 -4.37
N MET A 286 17.68 -35.17 -3.17
CA MET A 286 17.13 -33.82 -2.96
C MET A 286 18.21 -32.76 -2.66
N GLU A 287 19.48 -33.14 -2.56
CA GLU A 287 20.63 -32.22 -2.35
C GLU A 287 21.50 -31.99 -3.60
N ILE A 288 21.00 -32.32 -4.80
CA ILE A 288 21.60 -31.97 -6.10
C ILE A 288 20.66 -31.04 -6.87
#